data_AF-A0A1I6B1Y1-F1
#
_entry.id   AF-A0A1I6B1Y1-F1
#
_cell.length_a   1.000
_cell.length_b   1.000
_cell.length_c   1.000
_cell.angle_alpha   90.00
_cell.angle_beta   90.00
_cell.angle_gamma   90.00
#
_symmetry.space_group_name_H-M   'P 1'
#
loop_
_entity.id
_entity.type
_entity.pdbx_description
1 polymer ?
#
loop_
_entity_poly.entity_id
_entity_poly.type
_entity_poly.pdbx_seq_one_letter_code
_entity_poly.pdbx_strand_id
1 'polypeptide(L)'
;MRQLTRVLMPLAVGAATVAVVVAAGLATDADRPAPVAQQQSEQQPGIVEDYSYPGAARIHTEYGVILESGDGHILFADCSTDQGTGVGLVQVRTSEGIGKNGQGLICFRVTAPTGYLTLKIPAVYEIRGDGRTSGDGHKLRAELSTDGGNRTVVEVNPNGSTPVGVGTGKDPTTLLRLEAHGEA
;
A
#
# COMPACT_ATOMS: atom_id res chain seq x y z
N MET A 1 8.39 -37.97 28.65
CA MET A 1 9.83 -38.22 28.91
C MET A 1 10.36 -39.24 27.91
N ARG A 2 11.16 -38.81 26.93
CA ARG A 2 12.08 -39.60 26.09
C ARG A 2 12.69 -38.63 25.06
N GLN A 3 13.76 -37.93 25.45
CA GLN A 3 15.17 -38.23 25.18
C GLN A 3 15.63 -37.62 23.84
N LEU A 4 16.59 -36.70 23.98
CA LEU A 4 17.21 -35.86 22.96
C LEU A 4 18.20 -36.64 22.12
N THR A 5 18.34 -36.27 20.84
CA THR A 5 19.54 -36.60 20.06
C THR A 5 20.08 -35.33 19.41
N ARG A 6 21.17 -34.81 19.98
CA ARG A 6 22.02 -33.75 19.45
C ARG A 6 22.86 -34.32 18.30
N VAL A 7 22.97 -33.59 17.19
CA VAL A 7 23.92 -33.88 16.11
C VAL A 7 24.95 -32.76 16.07
N LEU A 8 26.20 -33.08 16.39
CA LEU A 8 27.39 -32.26 16.19
C LEU A 8 27.98 -32.55 14.79
N MET A 9 28.43 -31.51 14.08
CA MET A 9 29.12 -31.61 12.79
C MET A 9 30.53 -30.98 12.91
N PRO A 10 31.57 -31.48 12.22
CA PRO A 10 32.97 -31.37 12.66
C PRO A 10 33.78 -30.23 12.03
N LEU A 11 34.90 -29.94 12.69
CA LEU A 11 36.00 -29.03 12.32
C LEU A 11 36.64 -29.37 10.96
N ALA A 12 37.05 -28.32 10.22
CA ALA A 12 38.07 -28.43 9.17
C ALA A 12 39.32 -27.60 9.56
N VAL A 13 40.46 -28.27 9.55
CA VAL A 13 41.81 -27.77 9.84
C VAL A 13 42.46 -27.30 8.53
N GLY A 14 43.03 -26.09 8.52
CA GLY A 14 43.84 -25.56 7.42
C GLY A 14 45.17 -25.03 7.94
N ALA A 15 46.27 -25.67 7.53
CA ALA A 15 47.63 -25.45 8.01
C ALA A 15 48.37 -24.30 7.28
N ALA A 16 49.43 -23.84 7.94
CA ALA A 16 50.19 -22.61 7.73
C ALA A 16 51.12 -22.58 6.51
N THR A 17 51.47 -21.37 6.06
CA THR A 17 52.83 -21.05 5.58
C THR A 17 53.26 -19.66 6.09
N VAL A 18 54.53 -19.58 6.51
CA VAL A 18 55.22 -18.41 7.09
C VAL A 18 56.23 -17.91 6.08
N ALA A 19 56.38 -16.58 5.93
CA ALA A 19 57.66 -15.96 5.59
C ALA A 19 57.68 -14.48 6.01
N VAL A 20 58.63 -14.15 6.88
CA VAL A 20 58.96 -12.81 7.38
C VAL A 20 60.00 -12.18 6.45
N VAL A 21 59.86 -10.89 6.12
CA VAL A 21 61.00 -10.03 5.77
C VAL A 21 60.80 -8.65 6.42
N VAL A 22 61.74 -8.28 7.29
CA VAL A 22 61.89 -6.95 7.91
C VAL A 22 62.75 -6.09 6.99
N ALA A 23 62.33 -4.86 6.70
CA ALA A 23 63.22 -3.80 6.22
C ALA A 23 62.80 -2.46 6.82
N ALA A 24 63.58 -1.98 7.78
CA ALA A 24 63.54 -0.61 8.26
C ALA A 24 64.38 0.27 7.33
N GLY A 25 63.80 1.32 6.79
CA GLY A 25 64.49 2.34 6.01
C GLY A 25 63.93 3.71 6.33
N LEU A 26 64.72 4.55 6.99
CA LEU A 26 64.51 5.99 7.10
C LEU A 26 65.31 6.67 5.98
N ALA A 27 64.61 7.36 5.08
CA ALA A 27 65.19 8.37 4.19
C ALA A 27 64.08 9.34 3.76
N THR A 28 64.35 10.63 3.94
CA THR A 28 63.61 11.81 3.54
C THR A 28 63.65 11.99 2.01
N ASP A 29 62.54 12.30 1.34
CA ASP A 29 62.53 13.26 0.22
C ASP A 29 61.11 13.67 -0.26
N ALA A 30 61.12 14.88 -0.82
CA ALA A 30 60.13 15.75 -1.46
C ALA A 30 58.73 15.25 -1.90
N ASP A 31 57.76 16.14 -1.65
CA ASP A 31 56.79 16.65 -2.64
C ASP A 31 56.17 15.61 -3.59
N ARG A 32 55.25 14.80 -3.07
CA ARG A 32 54.33 14.01 -3.89
C ARG A 32 52.96 14.70 -3.92
N PRO A 33 52.43 15.10 -5.09
CA PRO A 33 51.04 15.51 -5.17
C PRO A 33 50.18 14.32 -4.72
N ALA A 34 49.29 14.58 -3.76
CA ALA A 34 48.34 13.58 -3.29
C ALA A 34 47.57 13.00 -4.48
N PRO A 35 47.33 11.68 -4.54
CA PRO A 35 46.41 11.14 -5.52
C PRO A 35 45.05 11.77 -5.22
N VAL A 36 44.57 12.60 -6.14
CA VAL A 36 43.18 13.06 -6.15
C VAL A 36 42.35 11.79 -6.30
N ALA A 37 41.79 11.30 -5.19
CA ALA A 37 40.79 10.27 -5.23
C ALA A 37 39.62 10.84 -6.04
N GLN A 38 39.52 10.44 -7.30
CA GLN A 38 38.32 10.70 -8.08
C GLN A 38 37.21 9.93 -7.39
N GLN A 39 36.43 10.62 -6.56
CA GLN A 39 35.13 10.12 -6.13
C GLN A 39 34.30 10.00 -7.40
N GLN A 40 34.36 8.82 -8.02
CA GLN A 40 33.32 8.36 -8.92
C GLN A 40 32.08 8.27 -8.04
N SER A 41 31.23 9.29 -8.13
CA SER A 41 29.85 9.18 -7.66
C SER A 41 29.22 8.07 -8.48
N GLU A 42 29.26 6.84 -7.97
CA GLU A 42 28.41 5.76 -8.43
C GLU A 42 26.98 6.24 -8.21
N GLN A 43 26.41 6.82 -9.26
CA GLN A 43 25.03 7.28 -9.27
C GLN A 43 24.17 6.03 -9.23
N GLN A 44 23.86 5.58 -8.02
CA GLN A 44 23.07 4.41 -7.76
C GLN A 44 21.73 4.59 -8.51
N PRO A 45 21.38 3.68 -9.43
CA PRO A 45 20.20 3.87 -10.26
C PRO A 45 18.98 4.02 -9.35
N GLY A 46 18.24 5.12 -9.53
CA GLY A 46 17.03 5.37 -8.77
C GLY A 46 16.03 4.25 -9.03
N ILE A 47 15.48 3.70 -7.96
CA ILE A 47 14.32 2.80 -8.05
C ILE A 47 13.12 3.62 -8.54
N VAL A 48 12.58 3.26 -9.70
CA VAL A 48 11.35 3.88 -10.22
C VAL A 48 10.18 3.08 -9.68
N GLU A 49 9.39 3.68 -8.79
CA GLU A 49 8.12 3.11 -8.35
C GLU A 49 7.01 3.49 -9.34
N ASP A 50 6.27 2.50 -9.83
CA ASP A 50 5.22 2.70 -10.83
C ASP A 50 3.82 2.95 -10.23
N TYR A 51 3.70 2.91 -8.89
CA TYR A 51 2.47 3.10 -8.11
C TYR A 51 1.32 2.15 -8.47
N SER A 52 1.60 1.07 -9.21
CA SER A 52 0.59 0.10 -9.61
C SER A 52 -0.01 -0.57 -8.38
N TYR A 53 -1.32 -0.77 -8.40
CA TYR A 53 -1.99 -1.38 -7.27
C TYR A 53 -1.58 -2.86 -7.08
N PRO A 54 -1.14 -3.28 -5.87
CA PRO A 54 -0.71 -4.66 -5.62
C PRO A 54 -1.82 -5.69 -5.90
N GLY A 55 -1.55 -6.62 -6.83
CA GLY A 55 -2.50 -7.69 -7.16
C GLY A 55 -3.75 -7.24 -7.92
N ALA A 56 -3.74 -6.08 -8.56
CA ALA A 56 -4.88 -5.52 -9.30
C ALA A 56 -5.53 -6.51 -10.29
N ALA A 57 -4.72 -7.24 -11.07
CA ALA A 57 -5.23 -8.20 -12.05
C ALA A 57 -6.06 -9.32 -11.38
N ARG A 58 -5.55 -9.88 -10.27
CA ARG A 58 -6.26 -10.91 -9.51
C ARG A 58 -7.56 -10.37 -8.92
N ILE A 59 -7.51 -9.17 -8.34
CA ILE A 59 -8.69 -8.52 -7.76
C ILE A 59 -9.76 -8.25 -8.83
N HIS A 60 -9.34 -7.80 -10.02
CA HIS A 60 -10.25 -7.60 -11.14
C HIS A 60 -10.92 -8.91 -11.58
N THR A 61 -10.15 -10.00 -11.72
CA THR A 61 -10.69 -11.31 -12.08
C THR A 61 -11.63 -11.88 -11.02
N GLU A 62 -11.27 -11.80 -9.73
CA GLU A 62 -12.03 -12.42 -8.64
C GLU A 62 -13.25 -11.59 -8.22
N TYR A 63 -13.16 -10.26 -8.29
CA TYR A 63 -14.16 -9.35 -7.72
C TYR A 63 -14.75 -8.37 -8.73
N GLY A 64 -14.28 -8.32 -9.98
CA GLY A 64 -14.77 -7.37 -10.98
C GLY A 64 -14.40 -5.90 -10.70
N VAL A 65 -13.47 -5.65 -9.78
CA VAL A 65 -13.06 -4.30 -9.36
C VAL A 65 -11.76 -3.91 -10.07
N ILE A 66 -11.72 -2.72 -10.67
CA ILE A 66 -10.49 -2.18 -11.26
C ILE A 66 -9.80 -1.30 -10.22
N LEU A 67 -8.58 -1.67 -9.83
CA LEU A 67 -7.71 -0.87 -8.97
C LEU A 67 -6.50 -0.45 -9.80
N GLU A 68 -6.36 0.84 -10.07
CA GLU A 68 -5.37 1.34 -11.03
C GLU A 68 -4.04 1.66 -10.34
N SER A 69 -4.05 2.53 -9.34
CA SER A 69 -2.85 3.01 -8.66
C SER A 69 -3.15 3.57 -7.28
N GLY A 70 -2.15 3.63 -6.40
CA GLY A 70 -2.28 4.27 -5.09
C GLY A 70 -0.94 4.38 -4.36
N ASP A 71 -0.96 4.94 -3.16
CA ASP A 71 0.22 5.10 -2.31
C ASP A 71 0.38 3.99 -1.26
N GLY A 72 -0.45 2.93 -1.35
CA GLY A 72 -0.39 1.77 -0.46
C GLY A 72 -1.08 1.94 0.89
N HIS A 73 -1.68 3.10 1.18
CA HIS A 73 -2.36 3.36 2.45
C HIS A 73 -3.86 3.03 2.45
N ILE A 74 -4.41 2.64 1.29
CA ILE A 74 -5.79 2.19 1.14
C ILE A 74 -5.77 0.84 0.42
N LEU A 75 -6.10 -0.22 1.15
CA LEU A 75 -5.95 -1.60 0.70
C LEU A 75 -7.30 -2.29 0.53
N PHE A 76 -7.50 -3.02 -0.58
CA PHE A 76 -8.64 -3.91 -0.77
C PHE A 76 -8.66 -4.96 0.34
N ALA A 77 -9.84 -5.18 0.92
CA ALA A 77 -10.02 -6.08 2.05
C ALA A 77 -11.27 -6.94 1.86
N ASP A 78 -11.24 -8.15 2.43
CA ASP A 78 -12.44 -8.98 2.51
C ASP A 78 -13.43 -8.35 3.50
N CYS A 79 -14.60 -7.96 3.00
CA CYS A 79 -15.67 -7.36 3.77
C CYS A 79 -16.12 -8.19 4.97
N SER A 80 -15.93 -9.53 4.97
CA SER A 80 -16.29 -10.33 6.14
C SER A 80 -15.37 -10.13 7.34
N THR A 81 -14.18 -9.54 7.15
CA THR A 81 -13.23 -9.23 8.24
C THR A 81 -13.62 -8.01 9.06
N ASP A 82 -14.72 -7.37 8.68
CA ASP A 82 -15.18 -6.11 9.24
C ASP A 82 -15.97 -6.28 10.54
N GLN A 83 -15.31 -6.86 11.55
CA GLN A 83 -15.89 -7.24 12.83
C GLN A 83 -15.33 -6.36 13.95
N GLY A 84 -16.19 -5.89 14.85
CA GLY A 84 -15.78 -5.19 16.08
C GLY A 84 -16.28 -3.76 16.21
N THR A 85 -15.70 -3.06 17.19
CA THR A 85 -15.96 -1.65 17.54
C THR A 85 -14.74 -0.78 17.18
N GLY A 86 -14.92 0.53 16.99
CA GLY A 86 -13.83 1.43 16.59
C GLY A 86 -13.69 1.59 15.07
N VAL A 87 -12.46 1.51 14.57
CA VAL A 87 -12.13 1.68 13.14
C VAL A 87 -12.13 0.32 12.43
N GLY A 88 -12.99 0.18 11.43
CA GLY A 88 -13.19 -1.03 10.62
C GLY A 88 -12.74 -0.85 9.16
N LEU A 89 -13.59 -1.26 8.23
CA LEU A 89 -13.41 -1.07 6.80
C LEU A 89 -14.31 0.02 6.23
N VAL A 90 -13.81 0.76 5.25
CA VAL A 90 -14.61 1.58 4.33
C VAL A 90 -15.42 0.62 3.47
N GLN A 91 -16.72 0.88 3.31
CA GLN A 91 -17.61 0.03 2.50
C GLN A 91 -18.16 0.83 1.32
N VAL A 92 -17.95 0.33 0.12
CA VAL A 92 -18.52 0.88 -1.12
C VAL A 92 -19.59 -0.06 -1.61
N ARG A 93 -20.82 0.45 -1.76
CA ARG A 93 -21.96 -0.30 -2.25
C ARG A 93 -22.31 0.11 -3.67
N THR A 94 -22.50 -0.89 -4.53
CA THR A 94 -22.80 -0.73 -5.96
C THR A 94 -23.95 -1.64 -6.37
N SER A 95 -24.72 -1.23 -7.36
CA SER A 95 -25.76 -2.08 -7.98
C SER A 95 -25.20 -3.07 -8.99
N GLU A 96 -23.90 -2.98 -9.32
CA GLU A 96 -23.22 -3.93 -10.19
C GLU A 96 -23.04 -5.29 -9.51
N GLY A 97 -23.09 -6.36 -10.32
CA GLY A 97 -22.85 -7.75 -9.89
C GLY A 97 -21.37 -8.06 -9.59
N ILE A 98 -20.67 -7.17 -8.91
CA ILE A 98 -19.24 -7.26 -8.57
C ILE A 98 -19.06 -7.43 -7.05
N GLY A 99 -17.81 -7.61 -6.61
CA GLY A 99 -17.49 -7.97 -5.23
C GLY A 99 -17.65 -9.47 -4.95
N LYS A 100 -17.48 -9.86 -3.68
CA LYS A 100 -17.51 -11.27 -3.27
C LYS A 100 -18.86 -11.87 -3.59
N ASN A 101 -18.90 -12.92 -4.42
CA ASN A 101 -20.12 -13.57 -4.90
C ASN A 101 -21.13 -12.59 -5.56
N GLY A 102 -20.66 -11.49 -6.16
CA GLY A 102 -21.52 -10.52 -6.84
C GLY A 102 -22.46 -9.73 -5.92
N GLN A 103 -22.12 -9.59 -4.62
CA GLN A 103 -22.98 -8.94 -3.63
C GLN A 103 -23.07 -7.42 -3.76
N GLY A 104 -22.29 -6.79 -4.66
CA GLY A 104 -22.27 -5.34 -4.80
C GLY A 104 -21.65 -4.62 -3.60
N LEU A 105 -20.79 -5.31 -2.84
CA LEU A 105 -20.10 -4.78 -1.67
C LEU A 105 -18.58 -4.94 -1.82
N ILE A 106 -17.87 -3.82 -1.74
CA ILE A 106 -16.41 -3.72 -1.86
C ILE A 106 -15.88 -3.02 -0.63
N CYS A 107 -14.82 -3.54 -0.02
CA CYS A 107 -14.28 -2.99 1.22
C CYS A 107 -12.82 -2.63 1.11
N PHE A 108 -12.46 -1.53 1.77
CA PHE A 108 -11.09 -1.03 1.84
C PHE A 108 -10.68 -0.81 3.29
N ARG A 109 -9.43 -1.15 3.60
CA ARG A 109 -8.76 -0.82 4.85
C ARG A 109 -7.88 0.40 4.62
N VAL A 110 -8.10 1.44 5.42
CA VAL A 110 -7.18 2.57 5.52
C VAL A 110 -6.12 2.23 6.56
N THR A 111 -4.83 2.42 6.24
CA THR A 111 -3.70 2.02 7.09
C THR A 111 -2.85 3.19 7.56
N ALA A 112 -3.14 4.42 7.12
CA ALA A 112 -2.46 5.64 7.54
C ALA A 112 -3.41 6.85 7.55
N PRO A 113 -3.07 7.94 8.28
CA PRO A 113 -3.91 9.14 8.33
C PRO A 113 -4.14 9.79 6.96
N THR A 114 -3.21 9.61 6.02
CA THR A 114 -3.36 10.09 4.65
C THR A 114 -3.11 8.95 3.69
N GLY A 115 -3.86 8.93 2.59
CA GLY A 115 -3.73 7.88 1.59
C GLY A 115 -4.57 8.18 0.36
N TYR A 116 -4.23 7.60 -0.79
CA TYR A 116 -5.12 7.64 -1.95
C TYR A 116 -5.11 6.34 -2.74
N LEU A 117 -6.26 6.07 -3.35
CA LEU A 117 -6.48 4.96 -4.26
C LEU A 117 -7.28 5.46 -5.46
N THR A 118 -6.73 5.29 -6.64
CA THR A 118 -7.44 5.47 -7.92
C THR A 118 -7.97 4.13 -8.38
N LEU A 119 -9.27 4.08 -8.66
CA LEU A 119 -10.03 2.85 -8.89
C LEU A 119 -11.21 3.12 -9.83
N LYS A 120 -11.88 2.06 -10.29
CA LYS A 120 -13.18 2.17 -10.96
C LYS A 120 -14.16 1.17 -10.37
N ILE A 121 -15.17 1.70 -9.68
CA ILE A 121 -16.34 0.94 -9.22
C ILE A 121 -17.57 1.60 -9.85
N PRO A 122 -18.26 0.95 -10.79
CA PRO A 122 -19.43 1.53 -11.45
C PRO A 122 -20.64 1.54 -10.52
N ALA A 123 -21.65 2.34 -10.88
CA ALA A 123 -22.98 2.37 -10.27
C ALA A 123 -22.98 2.35 -8.72
N VAL A 124 -22.06 3.11 -8.11
CA VAL A 124 -21.99 3.26 -6.66
C VAL A 124 -23.20 4.05 -6.19
N TYR A 125 -23.87 3.56 -5.15
CA TYR A 125 -25.04 4.20 -4.55
C TYR A 125 -24.82 4.63 -3.10
N GLU A 126 -23.81 4.09 -2.42
CA GLU A 126 -23.47 4.46 -1.05
C GLU A 126 -21.98 4.19 -0.77
N ILE A 127 -21.37 5.10 0.00
CA ILE A 127 -20.04 4.91 0.58
C ILE A 127 -20.16 5.09 2.10
N ARG A 128 -19.79 4.08 2.87
CA ARG A 128 -19.73 4.14 4.33
C ARG A 128 -18.29 4.31 4.79
N GLY A 129 -18.05 5.24 5.71
CA GLY A 129 -16.77 5.36 6.40
C GLY A 129 -16.45 4.14 7.27
N ASP A 130 -15.19 4.07 7.71
CA ASP A 130 -14.68 2.93 8.47
C ASP A 130 -14.99 2.98 9.97
N GLY A 131 -15.36 4.14 10.52
CA GLY A 131 -15.80 4.29 11.90
C GLY A 131 -17.06 3.49 12.23
N ARG A 132 -17.07 2.86 13.40
CA ARG A 132 -18.22 2.12 13.95
C ARG A 132 -18.92 2.82 15.08
N THR A 133 -18.24 3.77 15.68
CA THR A 133 -18.69 4.53 16.83
C THR A 133 -18.51 6.02 16.54
N SER A 134 -19.31 6.85 17.20
CA SER A 134 -19.27 8.29 16.98
C SER A 134 -17.92 8.84 17.39
N GLY A 135 -17.26 9.56 16.48
CA GLY A 135 -15.94 10.15 16.71
C GLY A 135 -14.78 9.32 16.17
N ASP A 136 -15.02 8.07 15.76
CA ASP A 136 -14.01 7.24 15.09
C ASP A 136 -14.16 7.32 13.56
N GLY A 137 -13.12 6.88 12.86
CA GLY A 137 -13.06 6.73 11.42
C GLY A 137 -12.25 7.83 10.74
N HIS A 138 -11.60 7.45 9.66
CA HIS A 138 -10.79 8.39 8.88
C HIS A 138 -11.70 9.39 8.15
N LYS A 139 -11.19 10.62 7.97
CA LYS A 139 -11.81 11.58 7.06
C LYS A 139 -11.53 11.17 5.62
N LEU A 140 -12.58 11.01 4.84
CA LEU A 140 -12.52 10.41 3.52
C LEU A 140 -13.19 11.30 2.48
N ARG A 141 -12.55 11.43 1.31
CA ARG A 141 -13.12 12.04 0.12
C ARG A 141 -13.27 11.00 -0.96
N ALA A 142 -14.37 11.08 -1.71
CA ALA A 142 -14.63 10.24 -2.87
C ALA A 142 -14.84 11.10 -4.11
N GLU A 143 -14.03 10.87 -5.15
CA GLU A 143 -14.24 11.46 -6.47
C GLU A 143 -15.13 10.53 -7.30
N LEU A 144 -16.24 11.05 -7.78
CA LEU A 144 -17.26 10.35 -8.54
C LEU A 144 -17.36 10.96 -9.94
N SER A 145 -17.71 10.15 -10.92
CA SER A 145 -18.07 10.61 -12.26
C SER A 145 -19.41 10.04 -12.70
N THR A 146 -20.24 10.86 -13.33
CA THR A 146 -21.40 10.37 -14.09
C THR A 146 -20.95 9.84 -15.46
N ASP A 147 -21.85 9.14 -16.16
CA ASP A 147 -21.60 8.65 -17.53
C ASP A 147 -21.35 9.79 -18.54
N GLY A 148 -21.88 10.98 -18.26
CA GLY A 148 -21.59 12.21 -19.01
C GLY A 148 -20.19 12.80 -18.76
N GLY A 149 -19.38 12.17 -17.90
CA GLY A 149 -18.02 12.60 -17.57
C GLY A 149 -17.93 13.72 -16.53
N ASN A 150 -19.05 14.16 -15.95
CA ASN A 150 -19.05 15.19 -14.92
C ASN A 150 -18.47 14.63 -13.62
N ARG A 151 -17.44 15.29 -13.09
CA ARG A 151 -16.78 14.88 -11.86
C ARG A 151 -17.23 15.68 -10.65
N THR A 152 -17.41 15.00 -9.53
CA THR A 152 -17.75 15.62 -8.24
C THR A 152 -16.96 14.97 -7.13
N VAL A 153 -16.57 15.74 -6.12
CA VAL A 153 -15.97 15.22 -4.89
C VAL A 153 -16.99 15.31 -3.77
N VAL A 154 -17.14 14.23 -3.01
CA VAL A 154 -18.01 14.18 -1.82
C VAL A 154 -17.20 13.83 -0.58
N GLU A 155 -17.53 14.47 0.53
CA GLU A 155 -17.04 14.08 1.85
C GLU A 155 -17.83 12.85 2.33
N VAL A 156 -17.11 11.83 2.76
CA VAL A 156 -17.70 10.59 3.31
C VAL A 156 -17.84 10.75 4.82
N ASN A 157 -19.01 10.38 5.35
CA ASN A 157 -19.25 10.37 6.79
C ASN A 157 -18.30 9.34 7.46
N PRO A 158 -17.38 9.76 8.35
CA PRO A 158 -16.34 8.88 8.90
C PRO A 158 -16.90 7.64 9.60
N ASN A 159 -18.03 7.76 10.29
CA ASN A 159 -18.66 6.68 11.05
C ASN A 159 -20.07 6.31 10.54
N GLY A 160 -20.42 6.75 9.34
CA GLY A 160 -21.77 6.63 8.78
C GLY A 160 -21.78 6.39 7.28
N SER A 161 -22.99 6.35 6.72
CA SER A 161 -23.21 6.18 5.28
C SER A 161 -23.38 7.54 4.60
N THR A 162 -22.75 7.69 3.44
CA THR A 162 -22.91 8.79 2.50
C THR A 162 -23.56 8.24 1.22
N PRO A 163 -24.86 8.51 0.99
CA PRO A 163 -25.51 8.14 -0.27
C PRO A 163 -24.92 8.95 -1.44
N VAL A 164 -24.77 8.31 -2.60
CA VAL A 164 -24.25 8.92 -3.83
C VAL A 164 -25.02 8.39 -5.04
N GLY A 165 -24.86 9.01 -6.21
CA GLY A 165 -25.54 8.59 -7.45
C GLY A 165 -27.04 8.34 -7.25
N VAL A 166 -27.50 7.14 -7.64
CA VAL A 166 -28.89 6.70 -7.50
C VAL A 166 -29.39 6.68 -6.05
N GLY A 167 -28.50 6.50 -5.06
CA GLY A 167 -28.82 6.60 -3.63
C GLY A 167 -29.26 8.01 -3.20
N THR A 168 -29.02 9.02 -4.04
CA THR A 168 -29.51 10.40 -3.85
C THR A 168 -30.59 10.81 -4.85
N GLY A 169 -31.11 9.84 -5.64
CA GLY A 169 -32.05 10.12 -6.74
C GLY A 169 -31.41 10.79 -7.96
N LYS A 170 -30.07 10.75 -8.08
CA LYS A 170 -29.31 11.28 -9.22
C LYS A 170 -28.91 10.15 -10.17
N ASP A 171 -28.29 10.52 -11.29
CA ASP A 171 -27.74 9.57 -12.25
C ASP A 171 -26.73 8.60 -11.61
N PRO A 172 -26.56 7.39 -12.17
CA PRO A 172 -25.50 6.47 -11.76
C PRO A 172 -24.12 7.13 -11.78
N THR A 173 -23.29 6.77 -10.80
CA THR A 173 -21.94 7.33 -10.66
C THR A 173 -20.90 6.23 -10.50
N THR A 174 -19.75 6.41 -11.14
CA THR A 174 -18.56 5.58 -10.96
C THR A 174 -17.65 6.24 -9.93
N LEU A 175 -17.19 5.49 -8.92
CA LEU A 175 -16.14 5.92 -8.01
C LEU A 175 -14.79 5.82 -8.72
N LEU A 176 -14.09 6.96 -8.80
CA LEU A 176 -12.81 7.11 -9.48
C LEU A 176 -11.63 7.22 -8.51
N ARG A 177 -11.88 7.78 -7.32
CA ARG A 177 -10.85 7.94 -6.30
C ARG A 177 -11.41 7.89 -4.89
N LEU A 178 -10.67 7.28 -3.99
CA LEU A 178 -10.85 7.39 -2.55
C LEU A 178 -9.58 8.01 -1.94
N GLU A 179 -9.75 9.03 -1.10
CA GLU A 179 -8.66 9.73 -0.42
C GLU A 179 -8.91 9.82 1.08
N ALA A 180 -7.94 9.41 1.90
CA ALA A 180 -7.93 9.62 3.34
C ALA A 180 -7.13 10.88 3.68
N HIS A 181 -7.65 11.70 4.59
CA HIS A 181 -7.04 12.97 4.99
C HIS A 181 -7.37 13.33 6.44
N GLY A 182 -6.80 12.60 7.39
CA GLY A 182 -6.93 12.84 8.81
C GLY A 182 -6.76 11.57 9.62
N GLU A 183 -6.52 11.72 10.92
CA GLU A 183 -6.51 10.59 11.85
C GLU A 183 -7.91 9.96 11.96
N ALA A 184 -7.90 8.68 12.34
CA ALA A 184 -9.09 7.86 12.55
C ALA A 184 -9.69 8.05 13.95
#